data_AF-C8JQQ6-F1
#
_entry.id   AF-C8JQQ6-F1
#
_cell.length_a   1.000
_cell.length_b   1.000
_cell.length_c   1.000
_cell.angle_alpha   90.00
_cell.angle_beta   90.00
_cell.angle_gamma   90.00
#
_symmetry.space_group_name_H-M   'P 1'
#
loop_
_entity.id
_entity.type
_entity.pdbx_description
1 polymer ?
#
loop_
_entity_poly.entity_id
_entity_poly.type
_entity_poly.pdbx_seq_one_letter_code
_entity_poly.pdbx_strand_id
1 'polypeptide(L)'
;MALCENVIIDALYKELISLKRRKIARRKEILKYAQRIARSSGAFTKMIQIGDSGNRMPTAIESEYNFNFSNDDISTEIHHNEEPTSKPVSSETCKFCGNRHSTDECTEYTTGESRRARLQKLLLCVFCFKQAHPSKFECARQQMNVKCCRCLRFVHHHVACDPHTKKFQINW
;
A
#
# COMPACT_ATOMS: atom_id res chain seq x y z
N MET A 1 -19.70 -5.58 41.69
CA MET A 1 -18.55 -5.29 40.80
C MET A 1 -18.39 -6.31 39.66
N ALA A 2 -18.68 -7.61 39.85
CA ALA A 2 -18.55 -8.65 38.81
C ALA A 2 -19.27 -8.40 37.47
N LEU A 3 -20.38 -7.65 37.44
CA LEU A 3 -21.09 -7.35 36.19
C LEU A 3 -20.27 -6.49 35.21
N CYS A 4 -19.40 -5.61 35.72
CA CYS A 4 -18.60 -4.73 34.86
C CYS A 4 -17.45 -5.50 34.17
N GLU A 5 -16.83 -6.43 34.89
CA GLU A 5 -15.76 -7.29 34.36
C GLU A 5 -16.27 -8.15 33.19
N ASN A 6 -17.45 -8.75 33.32
CA ASN A 6 -18.05 -9.57 32.25
C ASN A 6 -18.35 -8.76 30.98
N VAL A 7 -18.79 -7.50 31.11
CA VAL A 7 -19.04 -6.60 29.96
C VAL A 7 -17.73 -6.28 29.24
N ILE A 8 -16.66 -6.01 29.99
CA ILE A 8 -15.33 -5.74 29.41
C ILE A 8 -14.79 -6.97 28.69
N ILE A 9 -14.89 -8.16 29.30
CA ILE A 9 -14.44 -9.42 28.69
C ILE A 9 -15.20 -9.70 27.38
N ASP A 10 -16.53 -9.51 27.36
CA ASP A 10 -17.34 -9.71 26.15
C ASP A 10 -16.96 -8.72 25.03
N ALA A 11 -16.73 -7.45 25.37
CA ALA A 11 -16.28 -6.44 24.41
C ALA A 11 -14.91 -6.81 23.79
N LEU A 12 -13.95 -7.23 24.62
CA LEU A 12 -12.63 -7.68 24.15
C LEU A 12 -12.72 -8.93 23.28
N TYR A 13 -13.60 -9.87 23.64
CA TYR A 13 -13.83 -11.09 22.86
C TYR A 13 -14.42 -10.78 21.48
N LYS A 14 -15.40 -9.86 21.40
CA LYS A 14 -15.97 -9.39 20.13
C LYS A 14 -14.92 -8.72 19.23
N GLU A 15 -14.07 -7.87 19.80
CA GLU A 15 -12.97 -7.24 19.06
C GLU A 15 -11.96 -8.28 18.53
N LEU A 16 -11.63 -9.29 19.33
CA LEU A 16 -10.74 -10.38 18.91
C LEU A 16 -11.32 -11.17 17.73
N ILE A 17 -12.62 -11.50 17.77
CA ILE A 17 -13.32 -12.17 16.67
C ILE A 17 -13.32 -11.28 15.42
N SER A 18 -13.62 -9.99 15.57
CA SER A 18 -13.61 -9.01 14.47
C SER A 18 -12.24 -8.93 13.80
N LEU A 19 -11.16 -8.89 14.58
CA LEU A 19 -9.79 -8.90 14.07
C LEU A 19 -9.46 -10.21 13.32
N LYS A 20 -9.85 -11.38 13.86
CA LYS A 20 -9.66 -12.67 13.19
C LYS A 20 -10.39 -12.72 11.84
N ARG A 21 -11.66 -12.26 11.77
CA ARG A 21 -12.44 -12.20 10.53
C ARG A 21 -11.78 -11.29 9.49
N ARG A 22 -11.33 -10.09 9.88
CA ARG A 22 -10.60 -9.16 9.00
C ARG A 22 -9.30 -9.77 8.46
N LYS A 23 -8.56 -10.50 9.28
CA LYS A 23 -7.31 -11.19 8.87
C LYS A 23 -7.58 -12.30 7.85
N ILE A 24 -8.62 -13.09 8.04
CA ILE A 24 -9.04 -14.13 7.08
C ILE A 24 -9.49 -13.50 5.76
N ALA A 25 -10.30 -12.44 5.81
CA ALA A 25 -10.76 -11.73 4.60
C ALA A 25 -9.57 -11.18 3.77
N ARG A 26 -8.59 -10.55 4.42
CA ARG A 26 -7.37 -10.08 3.73
C ARG A 26 -6.58 -11.22 3.08
N ARG A 27 -6.44 -12.38 3.75
CA ARG A 27 -5.79 -13.56 3.17
C ARG A 27 -6.52 -14.08 1.94
N LYS A 28 -7.87 -14.14 1.99
CA LYS A 28 -8.69 -14.54 0.84
C LYS A 28 -8.51 -13.59 -0.35
N GLU A 29 -8.49 -12.28 -0.13
CA GLU A 29 -8.27 -11.28 -1.18
C GLU A 29 -6.87 -11.40 -1.81
N ILE A 30 -5.83 -11.61 -1.00
CA ILE A 30 -4.47 -11.85 -1.49
C ILE A 30 -4.41 -13.11 -2.36
N LEU A 31 -5.06 -14.21 -1.93
CA LEU A 31 -5.12 -15.45 -2.70
C LEU A 31 -5.86 -15.29 -4.04
N LYS A 32 -7.00 -14.58 -4.05
CA LYS A 32 -7.74 -14.28 -5.29
C LYS A 32 -6.88 -13.46 -6.26
N TYR A 33 -6.15 -12.46 -5.74
CA TYR A 33 -5.25 -11.66 -6.54
C TYR A 33 -4.09 -12.49 -7.12
N ALA A 34 -3.45 -13.33 -6.30
CA ALA A 34 -2.40 -14.25 -6.74
C ALA A 34 -2.92 -15.22 -7.82
N GLN A 35 -4.14 -15.75 -7.65
CA GLN A 35 -4.78 -16.61 -8.65
C GLN A 35 -5.06 -15.86 -9.96
N ARG A 36 -5.47 -14.59 -9.90
CA ARG A 36 -5.66 -13.74 -11.09
C ARG A 36 -4.34 -13.51 -11.83
N ILE A 37 -3.25 -13.24 -11.11
CA ILE A 37 -1.91 -13.12 -11.70
C ILE A 37 -1.47 -14.44 -12.33
N ALA A 38 -1.66 -15.57 -11.65
CA ALA A 38 -1.29 -16.89 -12.18
C ALA A 38 -2.03 -17.21 -13.49
N ARG A 39 -3.29 -16.78 -13.60
CA ARG A 39 -4.08 -16.90 -14.83
C ARG A 39 -3.62 -15.93 -15.93
N SER A 40 -3.40 -14.66 -15.60
CA SER A 40 -2.99 -13.65 -16.59
C SER A 40 -1.57 -13.84 -17.10
N SER A 41 -0.68 -14.42 -16.28
CA SER A 41 0.71 -14.66 -16.66
C SER A 41 0.90 -15.81 -17.64
N GLY A 42 -0.16 -16.54 -18.03
CA GLY A 42 -0.06 -17.70 -18.91
C GLY A 42 0.85 -18.81 -18.36
N ALA A 43 1.27 -18.71 -17.10
CA ALA A 43 2.21 -19.62 -16.45
C ALA A 43 1.63 -21.03 -16.26
N PHE A 44 0.32 -21.22 -16.51
CA PHE A 44 -0.33 -22.52 -16.47
C PHE A 44 -0.37 -23.24 -17.83
N THR A 45 -0.20 -22.55 -18.96
CA THR A 45 -0.36 -23.17 -20.29
C THR A 45 0.96 -23.65 -20.91
N LYS A 46 2.12 -23.40 -20.26
CA LYS A 46 3.44 -23.83 -20.76
C LYS A 46 3.98 -25.15 -20.19
N MET A 47 3.19 -25.90 -19.40
CA MET A 47 3.64 -27.20 -18.87
C MET A 47 3.09 -28.43 -19.61
N ILE A 48 2.49 -28.27 -20.79
CA ILE A 48 2.15 -29.41 -21.66
C ILE A 48 2.81 -29.20 -23.03
N GLN A 49 4.14 -29.28 -23.11
CA GLN A 49 4.89 -29.53 -24.35
C GLN A 49 6.37 -29.81 -24.03
N ILE A 50 6.63 -30.91 -23.33
CA ILE A 50 7.90 -31.68 -23.36
C ILE A 50 7.42 -33.12 -23.16
N GLY A 51 7.16 -33.91 -24.20
CA GLY A 51 8.16 -34.55 -25.04
C GLY A 51 8.03 -36.07 -24.80
N ASP A 52 7.89 -36.84 -25.88
CA ASP A 52 7.72 -38.29 -25.91
C ASP A 52 8.52 -39.07 -24.84
N SER A 53 7.82 -39.76 -23.94
CA SER A 53 8.31 -40.96 -23.27
C SER A 53 7.15 -41.68 -22.60
N GLY A 54 6.94 -42.94 -23.01
CA GLY A 54 5.71 -43.69 -22.77
C GLY A 54 5.36 -44.01 -21.32
N ASN A 55 4.07 -44.33 -21.19
CA ASN A 55 3.40 -45.11 -20.17
C ASN A 55 2.88 -44.43 -18.88
N ARG A 56 1.55 -44.46 -18.84
CA ARG A 56 0.59 -44.41 -17.71
C ARG A 56 -0.01 -43.05 -17.37
N MET A 57 -1.24 -42.94 -17.88
CA MET A 57 -2.35 -42.07 -17.46
C MET A 57 -2.34 -41.67 -15.99
N PRO A 58 -2.59 -40.38 -15.75
CA PRO A 58 -3.58 -39.97 -14.78
C PRO A 58 -4.87 -39.58 -15.50
N THR A 59 -5.87 -40.42 -15.29
CA THR A 59 -7.26 -40.24 -15.69
C THR A 59 -7.89 -39.03 -14.99
N ALA A 60 -8.71 -38.30 -15.75
CA ALA A 60 -9.87 -37.50 -15.32
C ALA A 60 -9.65 -36.34 -14.34
N ILE A 61 -10.04 -35.13 -14.76
CA ILE A 61 -11.36 -34.55 -14.40
C ILE A 61 -11.57 -33.28 -15.23
N GLU A 62 -12.76 -33.22 -15.81
CA GLU A 62 -13.35 -32.16 -16.61
C GLU A 62 -13.33 -30.80 -15.91
N SER A 63 -13.06 -29.72 -16.67
CA SER A 63 -13.79 -28.48 -16.47
C SER A 63 -13.86 -27.73 -17.79
N GLU A 64 -14.91 -28.03 -18.56
CA GLU A 64 -15.40 -27.19 -19.64
C GLU A 64 -16.06 -25.96 -19.01
N TYR A 65 -15.33 -24.87 -18.84
CA TYR A 65 -15.93 -23.57 -18.54
C TYR A 65 -15.54 -22.59 -19.64
N ASN A 66 -16.31 -22.66 -20.74
CA ASN A 66 -16.32 -21.68 -21.82
C ASN A 66 -16.86 -20.35 -21.27
N PHE A 67 -15.97 -19.39 -21.03
CA PHE A 67 -16.38 -18.03 -20.71
C PHE A 67 -15.89 -17.10 -21.81
N ASN A 68 -16.80 -16.80 -22.75
CA ASN A 68 -16.62 -15.79 -23.79
C ASN A 68 -16.50 -14.42 -23.11
N PHE A 69 -15.33 -13.79 -23.17
CA PHE A 69 -15.19 -12.37 -22.88
C PHE A 69 -15.05 -11.63 -24.21
N SER A 70 -16.06 -10.82 -24.53
CA SER A 70 -16.06 -9.89 -25.65
C SER A 70 -14.89 -8.91 -25.51
N ASN A 71 -14.13 -8.78 -26.59
CA ASN A 71 -13.08 -7.79 -26.77
C ASN A 71 -13.75 -6.47 -27.18
N ASP A 72 -14.12 -5.63 -26.21
CA ASP A 72 -14.54 -4.27 -26.49
C ASP A 72 -13.38 -3.29 -26.25
N ASP A 73 -13.00 -2.63 -27.35
CA ASP A 73 -12.31 -1.36 -27.50
C ASP A 73 -10.88 -1.19 -26.96
N ILE A 74 -9.93 -1.56 -27.83
CA ILE A 74 -8.59 -0.95 -27.90
C ILE A 74 -8.71 0.33 -28.73
N SER A 75 -8.94 1.47 -28.07
CA SER A 75 -8.60 2.78 -28.65
C SER A 75 -7.17 3.14 -28.24
N THR A 76 -6.25 2.91 -29.17
CA THR A 76 -4.83 3.27 -29.06
C THR A 76 -4.65 4.63 -29.74
N GLU A 77 -4.66 5.71 -28.97
CA GLU A 77 -4.17 7.02 -29.45
C GLU A 77 -2.74 7.22 -28.92
N ILE A 78 -1.78 6.92 -29.80
CA ILE A 78 -0.36 7.18 -29.61
C ILE A 78 -0.11 8.61 -30.08
N HIS A 79 -0.19 9.59 -29.17
CA HIS A 79 0.31 10.94 -29.45
C HIS A 79 1.77 11.05 -28.97
N HIS A 80 2.69 10.86 -29.91
CA HIS A 80 4.06 11.36 -29.81
C HIS A 80 4.04 12.87 -30.02
N ASN A 81 4.61 13.62 -29.08
CA ASN A 81 5.38 14.82 -29.36
C ASN A 81 6.29 15.07 -28.14
N GLU A 82 7.55 14.75 -28.34
CA GLU A 82 8.65 15.05 -27.43
C GLU A 82 8.99 16.54 -27.58
N GLU A 83 8.67 17.34 -26.56
CA GLU A 83 9.44 18.55 -26.27
C GLU A 83 10.08 18.37 -24.90
N PRO A 84 11.36 18.76 -24.74
CA PRO A 84 12.11 18.62 -23.50
C PRO A 84 11.48 19.56 -22.47
N THR A 85 10.53 19.02 -21.72
CA THR A 85 9.91 19.68 -20.60
C THR A 85 10.99 19.84 -19.54
N SER A 86 11.62 21.02 -19.56
CA SER A 86 12.29 21.58 -18.39
C SER A 86 11.39 21.26 -17.20
N LYS A 87 11.89 20.44 -16.27
CA LYS A 87 11.11 19.99 -15.12
C LYS A 87 10.46 21.25 -14.52
N PRO A 88 9.12 21.32 -14.41
CA PRO A 88 8.47 22.50 -13.90
C PRO A 88 9.12 22.79 -12.54
N VAL A 89 9.78 23.95 -12.45
CA VAL A 89 10.38 24.41 -11.20
C VAL A 89 9.22 24.47 -10.24
N SER A 90 9.16 23.54 -9.28
CA SER A 90 8.10 23.52 -8.30
C SER A 90 8.15 24.87 -7.59
N SER A 91 7.13 25.70 -7.79
CA SER A 91 6.97 26.96 -7.05
C SER A 91 6.83 26.72 -5.55
N GLU A 92 6.63 25.47 -5.15
CA GLU A 92 6.63 25.04 -3.77
C GLU A 92 8.05 25.07 -3.17
N THR A 93 8.19 25.86 -2.10
CA THR A 93 9.35 25.81 -1.22
C THR A 93 9.36 24.51 -0.42
N CYS A 94 10.54 23.95 -0.21
CA CYS A 94 10.73 22.77 0.62
C CYS A 94 10.14 22.99 2.03
N LYS A 95 9.24 22.11 2.47
CA LYS A 95 8.58 22.22 3.77
C LYS A 95 9.51 22.05 4.97
N PHE A 96 10.76 21.63 4.75
CA PHE A 96 11.72 21.41 5.83
C PHE A 96 12.67 22.60 6.01
N CYS A 97 13.35 23.02 4.95
CA CYS A 97 14.37 24.09 4.99
C CYS A 97 13.87 25.44 4.45
N GLY A 98 12.76 25.48 3.71
CA GLY A 98 12.24 26.71 3.10
C GLY A 98 12.89 27.11 1.77
N ASN A 99 13.93 26.39 1.31
CA ASN A 99 14.59 26.66 0.04
C ASN A 99 13.78 26.14 -1.17
N ARG A 100 14.12 26.60 -2.38
CA ARG A 100 13.45 26.20 -3.63
C ARG A 100 13.93 24.84 -4.13
N HIS A 101 13.28 23.78 -3.66
CA HIS A 101 13.39 22.41 -4.17
C HIS A 101 12.21 21.58 -3.65
N SER A 102 11.99 20.43 -4.27
CA SER A 102 10.95 19.50 -3.79
C SER A 102 11.31 18.91 -2.44
N THR A 103 10.32 18.69 -1.58
CA THR A 103 10.54 18.32 -0.16
C THR A 103 11.27 16.96 -0.01
N ASP A 104 11.13 16.07 -0.98
CA ASP A 104 11.81 14.78 -1.05
C ASP A 104 13.30 14.88 -1.42
N GLU A 105 13.71 15.94 -2.12
CA GLU A 105 15.10 16.25 -2.53
C GLU A 105 15.88 17.06 -1.48
N CYS A 106 15.30 17.25 -0.29
CA CYS A 106 15.96 18.04 0.76
C CYS A 106 17.24 17.38 1.27
N THR A 107 18.37 18.05 1.07
CA THR A 107 19.71 17.62 1.50
C THR A 107 20.04 17.99 2.96
N GLU A 108 19.33 18.95 3.54
CA GLU A 108 19.48 19.29 4.97
C GLU A 108 18.82 18.24 5.88
N TYR A 109 17.70 17.67 5.43
CA TYR A 109 16.92 16.68 6.18
C TYR A 109 16.83 15.38 5.37
N THR A 110 17.92 14.61 5.34
CA THR A 110 18.04 13.40 4.50
C THR A 110 17.35 12.17 5.08
N THR A 111 17.29 12.04 6.40
CA THR A 111 16.73 10.86 7.07
C THR A 111 15.26 11.07 7.44
N GLY A 112 14.47 9.99 7.48
CA GLY A 112 13.07 10.11 7.89
C GLY A 112 12.96 10.56 9.36
N GLU A 113 13.94 10.25 10.19
CA GLU A 113 14.02 10.74 11.56
C GLU A 113 14.22 12.25 11.64
N SER A 114 15.19 12.82 10.90
CA SER A 114 15.44 14.26 10.91
C SER A 114 14.25 15.04 10.33
N ARG A 115 13.60 14.50 9.28
CA ARG A 115 12.34 15.04 8.73
C ARG A 115 11.20 15.05 9.74
N ARG A 116 11.00 13.96 10.49
CA ARG A 116 9.96 13.89 11.55
C ARG A 116 10.23 14.88 12.67
N ALA A 117 11.47 14.96 13.14
CA ALA A 117 11.88 15.92 14.17
C ALA A 117 11.66 17.37 13.70
N ARG A 118 11.95 17.66 12.42
CA ARG A 118 11.67 18.98 11.83
C ARG A 118 10.18 19.27 11.75
N LEU A 119 9.35 18.33 11.32
CA LEU A 119 7.89 18.52 11.29
C LEU A 119 7.31 18.80 12.68
N GLN A 120 7.81 18.11 13.71
CA GLN A 120 7.42 18.39 15.09
C GLN A 120 7.80 19.82 15.51
N LYS A 121 9.02 20.28 15.18
CA LYS A 121 9.45 21.66 15.44
C LYS A 121 8.61 22.71 14.69
N LEU A 122 8.13 22.37 13.50
CA LEU A 122 7.25 23.21 12.69
C LEU A 122 5.76 23.09 13.05
N LEU A 123 5.42 22.27 14.05
CA LEU A 123 4.03 21.96 14.43
C LEU A 123 3.19 21.47 13.24
N LEU A 124 3.80 20.67 12.37
CA LEU A 124 3.13 20.05 11.22
C LEU A 124 2.81 18.58 11.50
N CYS A 125 1.69 18.11 10.97
CA CYS A 125 1.28 16.72 11.09
C CYS A 125 2.14 15.80 10.20
N VAL A 126 2.70 14.73 10.78
CA VAL A 126 3.51 13.73 10.06
C VAL A 126 2.72 12.88 9.03
N PHE A 127 1.40 12.94 9.06
CA PHE A 127 0.52 12.22 8.13
C PHE A 127 0.15 13.06 6.91
N CYS A 128 -0.16 14.35 7.08
CA CYS A 128 -0.68 15.19 6.00
C CYS A 128 0.15 16.45 5.70
N PHE A 129 1.18 16.75 6.49
CA PHE A 129 2.08 17.91 6.30
C PHE A 129 1.34 19.26 6.31
N LYS A 130 0.20 19.32 6.99
CA LYS A 130 -0.56 20.54 7.33
C LYS A 130 -0.34 20.87 8.81
N GLN A 131 -0.75 22.07 9.23
CA GLN A 131 -0.72 22.48 10.63
C GLN A 131 -1.34 21.39 11.53
N ALA A 132 -0.73 21.19 12.71
CA ALA A 132 -1.13 20.18 13.65
C ALA A 132 -2.63 20.28 13.95
N HIS A 133 -3.30 19.14 13.84
CA HIS A 133 -4.72 19.02 14.16
C HIS A 133 -4.90 19.01 15.68
N PRO A 134 -6.05 19.51 16.19
CA PRO A 134 -6.36 19.44 17.62
C PRO A 134 -6.29 18.01 18.16
N SER A 135 -6.58 17.04 17.30
CA SER A 135 -6.45 15.62 17.58
C SER A 135 -5.56 14.93 16.55
N LYS A 136 -4.43 14.35 16.99
CA LYS A 136 -3.58 13.46 16.15
C LYS A 136 -4.42 12.33 15.51
N PHE A 137 -5.50 11.91 16.16
CA PHE A 137 -6.39 10.84 15.69
C PHE A 137 -7.27 11.23 14.50
N GLU A 138 -7.64 12.50 14.35
CA GLU A 138 -8.47 12.96 13.23
C GLU A 138 -7.75 12.76 11.89
N CYS A 139 -6.50 13.20 11.83
CA CYS A 139 -5.69 13.01 10.63
C CYS A 139 -5.34 11.55 10.41
N ALA A 140 -4.98 10.83 11.48
CA ALA A 140 -4.70 9.41 11.38
C ALA A 140 -5.92 8.65 10.83
N ARG A 141 -7.15 8.95 11.26
CA ARG A 141 -8.36 8.32 10.70
C ARG A 141 -8.53 8.57 9.21
N GLN A 142 -8.31 9.80 8.75
CA GLN A 142 -8.45 10.15 7.33
C GLN A 142 -7.34 9.52 6.48
N GLN A 143 -6.12 9.43 7.03
CA GLN A 143 -4.93 8.95 6.32
C GLN A 143 -4.61 7.46 6.55
N MET A 144 -5.33 6.77 7.46
CA MET A 144 -5.13 5.35 7.78
C MET A 144 -5.41 4.40 6.61
N ASN A 145 -5.96 4.90 5.50
CA ASN A 145 -6.14 4.13 4.27
C ASN A 145 -4.98 4.33 3.28
N VAL A 146 -4.10 5.31 3.50
CA VAL A 146 -2.95 5.58 2.64
C VAL A 146 -1.72 4.88 3.24
N LYS A 147 -1.28 3.80 2.59
CA LYS A 147 -0.01 3.17 2.92
C LYS A 147 1.13 4.03 2.40
N CYS A 148 2.17 4.19 3.21
CA CYS A 148 3.46 4.63 2.70
C CYS A 148 3.91 3.69 1.58
N CYS A 149 4.15 4.23 0.38
CA CYS A 149 4.60 3.43 -0.77
C CYS A 149 5.95 2.74 -0.54
N ARG A 150 6.80 3.29 0.33
CA ARG A 150 8.14 2.76 0.62
C ARG A 150 8.15 1.61 1.63
N CYS A 151 7.38 1.71 2.72
CA CYS A 151 7.39 0.70 3.78
C CYS A 151 6.06 -0.04 3.98
N LEU A 152 5.04 0.28 3.18
CA LEU A 152 3.68 -0.29 3.21
C LEU A 152 2.94 -0.18 4.55
N ARG A 153 3.37 0.73 5.44
CA ARG A 153 2.72 1.01 6.73
C ARG A 153 1.82 2.24 6.61
N PHE A 154 0.77 2.30 7.42
CA PHE A 154 -0.24 3.37 7.43
C PHE A 154 0.06 4.51 8.42
N VAL A 155 1.31 4.59 8.88
CA VAL A 155 1.67 5.37 10.08
C VAL A 155 2.40 6.68 9.78
N HIS A 156 2.70 6.95 8.51
CA HIS A 156 3.36 8.17 8.08
C HIS A 156 3.16 8.44 6.59
N HIS A 157 3.34 9.70 6.20
CA HIS A 157 3.53 10.08 4.81
C HIS A 157 4.90 9.58 4.30
N HIS A 158 4.98 9.18 3.02
CA HIS A 158 6.20 8.60 2.44
C HIS A 158 7.44 9.49 2.53
N VAL A 159 7.25 10.81 2.57
CA VAL A 159 8.33 11.79 2.73
C VAL A 159 8.99 11.69 4.11
N ALA A 160 8.23 11.32 5.15
CA ALA A 160 8.72 11.06 6.51
C ALA A 160 9.11 9.59 6.73
N CYS A 161 9.04 8.77 5.69
CA CYS A 161 9.51 7.39 5.72
C CYS A 161 11.03 7.39 5.67
N ASP A 162 11.62 6.60 6.54
CA ASP A 162 12.99 6.18 6.40
C ASP A 162 12.97 4.72 5.91
N PRO A 163 13.31 4.44 4.64
CA PRO A 163 13.28 3.08 4.13
C PRO A 163 14.35 2.18 4.78
N HIS A 164 15.41 2.76 5.36
CA HIS A 164 16.51 2.00 5.95
C HIS A 164 16.23 1.64 7.42
N THR A 165 15.40 2.39 8.12
CA THR A 165 15.04 2.06 9.52
C THR A 165 13.75 1.25 9.59
N LYS A 166 13.86 -0.06 9.85
CA LYS A 166 12.71 -0.95 10.11
C LYS A 166 11.91 -0.55 11.38
N LYS A 167 12.47 0.33 12.22
CA LYS A 167 11.88 0.82 13.46
C LYS A 167 11.18 2.16 13.23
N PHE A 168 9.92 2.10 12.78
CA PHE A 168 9.01 3.22 12.99
C PHE A 168 8.41 3.11 14.39
N GLN A 169 8.98 3.83 15.36
CA GLN A 169 8.37 4.05 16.67
C GLN A 169 7.72 5.44 16.65
N ILE A 170 6.39 5.48 16.73
CA ILE A 170 5.70 6.70 17.13
C ILE A 170 5.80 6.73 18.65
N ASN A 171 6.69 7.55 19.20
CA ASN A 171 6.61 7.92 20.61
C ASN A 171 5.47 8.94 20.72
N TRP A 172 4.41 8.55 21.42
CA TRP A 172 3.15 9.29 21.52
C TRP A 172 3.26 10.48 22.46
#